data_AF-A0A1A8HL50-F1
#
_entry.id   AF-A0A1A8HL50-F1
#
_cell.length_a   1.000
_cell.length_b   1.000
_cell.length_c   1.000
_cell.angle_alpha   90.00
_cell.angle_beta   90.00
_cell.angle_gamma   90.00
#
_symmetry.space_group_name_H-M   'P 1'
#
loop_
_entity.id
_entity.type
_entity.pdbx_description
1 polymer ?
#
loop_
_entity_poly.entity_id
_entity_poly.type
_entity_poly.pdbx_seq_one_letter_code
_entity_poly.pdbx_strand_id
1 'polypeptide(L)' 'VKQALRAVTGSLTLTADVWTSRATEAYLGVFCLFLSYDWTMKLFNLATMPLVNTNHVWF' A
#
# COMPACT_ATOMS: atom_id res chain seq x y z
N VAL A 1 5.67 4.28 10.49
CA VAL A 1 4.71 4.71 9.44
C VAL A 1 3.79 5.84 9.92
N LYS A 2 2.88 5.63 10.89
CA LYS A 2 1.90 6.66 11.32
C LYS A 2 2.49 8.04 11.66
N GLN A 3 3.59 8.09 12.41
CA GLN A 3 4.24 9.35 12.77
C GLN A 3 4.92 10.03 11.58
N ALA A 4 5.51 9.25 10.67
CA ALA A 4 6.10 9.76 9.43
C ALA A 4 5.02 10.34 8.50
N LEU A 5 3.88 9.66 8.36
CA LEU A 5 2.73 10.14 7.57
C LEU A 5 2.13 11.43 8.14
N ARG A 6 2.08 11.56 9.47
CA ARG A 6 1.63 12.80 10.12
C ARG A 6 2.53 14.00 9.85
N ALA A 7 3.80 13.77 9.53
CA ALA A 7 4.76 14.81 9.21
C ALA A 7 4.75 15.20 7.72
N VAL A 8 3.97 14.50 6.88
CA VAL A 8 3.86 14.82 5.46
C VAL A 8 3.06 16.12 5.32
N THR A 9 3.73 17.18 4.89
CA THR A 9 3.12 18.45 4.52
C THR A 9 2.97 18.49 3.00
N GLY A 10 1.75 18.41 2.49
CA GLY A 10 1.45 18.43 1.05
C GLY A 10 0.64 17.23 0.59
N SER A 11 0.76 16.88 -0.69
CA SER A 11 0.00 15.78 -1.30
C SER A 11 0.64 14.43 -1.01
N LEU A 12 -0.21 13.43 -0.86
CA LEU A 12 0.15 12.04 -0.65
C LEU A 12 -0.70 11.18 -1.59
N THR A 13 -0.05 10.26 -2.28
CA THR A 13 -0.69 9.32 -3.19
C THR A 13 -0.82 7.97 -2.49
N LEU A 14 -2.02 7.40 -2.56
CA LEU A 14 -2.25 6.01 -2.17
C LEU A 14 -2.32 5.17 -3.44
N THR A 15 -1.50 4.13 -3.53
CA THR A 15 -1.56 3.16 -4.62
C THR A 15 -1.95 1.80 -4.06
N ALA A 16 -2.73 1.08 -4.84
CA ALA A 16 -3.08 -0.29 -4.57
C ALA A 16 -2.78 -1.10 -5.82
N ASP A 17 -2.08 -2.22 -5.64
CA ASP A 17 -1.71 -3.11 -6.74
C ASP A 17 -1.96 -4.56 -6.34
N VAL A 18 -2.40 -5.33 -7.33
CA VAL A 18 -2.65 -6.76 -7.19
C VAL A 18 -1.63 -7.50 -8.03
N TRP A 19 -0.92 -8.43 -7.40
CA TRP A 19 0.06 -9.27 -8.06
C TRP A 19 -0.07 -10.72 -7.62
N THR A 20 0.50 -11.62 -8.40
CA THR A 20 0.62 -13.03 -8.04
C THR A 20 2.07 -13.33 -7.68
N SER A 21 2.33 -13.88 -6.48
CA SER A 21 3.70 -14.30 -6.10
C SER A 21 4.08 -15.61 -6.82
N ARG A 22 3.06 -16.42 -7.10
CA ARG A 22 3.04 -17.72 -7.81
C ARG A 22 1.69 -17.85 -8.51
N ALA A 23 1.57 -18.78 -9.47
CA ALA A 23 0.34 -18.97 -10.27
C ALA A 23 -0.97 -19.10 -9.45
N THR A 24 -0.88 -19.50 -8.18
CA THR A 24 -2.03 -19.76 -7.30
C THR A 24 -2.16 -18.80 -6.12
N GLU A 25 -1.19 -17.90 -5.89
CA GLU A 25 -1.20 -16.99 -4.75
C GLU A 25 -1.27 -15.55 -5.22
N ALA A 26 -2.43 -14.92 -5.03
CA ALA A 26 -2.65 -13.51 -5.31
C ALA A 26 -2.51 -12.68 -4.02
N TYR A 27 -2.00 -11.45 -4.15
CA TYR A 27 -1.82 -10.51 -3.05
C TYR A 27 -2.31 -9.13 -3.47
N LEU A 28 -2.84 -8.38 -2.49
CA LEU A 28 -3.12 -6.96 -2.60
C LEU A 28 -2.11 -6.21 -1.73
N GLY A 29 -1.34 -5.34 -2.36
CA GLY A 29 -0.51 -4.35 -1.69
C GLY A 29 -1.18 -3.00 -1.64
N VAL A 30 -0.98 -2.31 -0.52
CA VAL A 30 -1.40 -0.93 -0.35
C VAL A 30 -0.18 -0.14 0.07
N PHE A 31 0.17 0.85 -0.73
CA PHE A 31 1.35 1.68 -0.54
C PHE A 31 0.99 3.15 -0.51
N CYS A 32 1.72 3.89 0.30
CA CYS A 32 1.66 5.33 0.34
C CYS A 32 2.95 5.90 -0.26
N LEU A 33 2.79 6.84 -1.20
CA LEU A 33 3.88 7.56 -1.83
C LEU A 33 3.72 9.05 -1.57
N PHE A 34 4.83 9.71 -1.24
CA PHE A 34 4.88 11.16 -1.14
C PHE A 34 6.30 11.65 -1.42
N LEU A 35 6.42 12.93 -1.72
CA LEU A 35 7.70 13.60 -1.87
C LEU A 35 8.08 14.24 -0.54
N SER A 36 9.23 13.89 0.02
CA SER A 36 9.74 14.57 1.21
C SER A 36 10.35 15.93 0.88
N TYR A 37 10.62 16.74 1.92
CA TYR A 37 11.15 18.10 1.78
C TYR A 37 12.50 18.16 1.05
N ASP A 38 13.29 17.09 1.14
CA ASP A 38 14.54 16.88 0.41
C ASP A 38 14.33 16.44 -1.06
N TRP A 39 13.10 16.57 -1.58
CA TRP A 39 12.69 16.16 -2.93
C TRP A 39 12.92 14.68 -3.21
N THR A 40 12.99 13.84 -2.17
CA THR A 40 13.11 12.40 -2.32
C THR A 40 11.74 11.75 -2.32
N MET A 41 11.48 10.86 -3.28
CA MET A 41 10.27 10.03 -3.24
C MET A 41 10.39 9.01 -2.12
N LYS A 42 9.41 9.01 -1.19
CA LYS A 42 9.29 8.01 -0.14
C LYS A 42 8.10 7.11 -0.44
N LEU A 43 8.28 5.82 -0.20
CA LEU A 43 7.26 4.80 -0.34
C LEU A 43 7.15 4.02 0.96
N PHE A 44 5.95 3.94 1.52
CA PHE A 44 5.64 3.11 2.68
C PHE A 44 4.66 2.02 2.29
N ASN A 45 5.04 0.76 2.54
CA ASN A 45 4.09 -0.35 2.54
C ASN A 45 3.19 -0.22 3.77
N LEU A 46 1.89 -0.04 3.53
CA LEU A 46 0.88 0.02 4.58
C LEU A 46 0.32 -1.38 4.86
N ALA A 47 0.11 -2.16 3.82
CA ALA A 47 -0.35 -3.53 3.91
C ALA A 47 0.13 -4.35 2.71
N THR A 48 0.40 -5.63 2.97
CA THR A 48 0.46 -6.67 1.94
C THR A 48 -0.37 -7.82 2.47
N MET A 49 -1.47 -8.12 1.80
CA MET A 49 -2.42 -9.14 2.25
C MET A 49 -2.65 -10.18 1.16
N PRO A 50 -2.70 -11.47 1.52
CA PRO A 50 -3.06 -12.51 0.57
C PRO A 50 -4.54 -12.37 0.20
N LEU A 51 -4.82 -12.39 -1.09
CA LEU A 51 -6.15 -12.53 -1.65
C LEU A 51 -6.49 -14.03 -1.69
N VAL A 52 -6.75 -14.60 -0.52
CA VAL A 52 -7.33 -15.94 -0.44
C VAL A 52 -8.80 -15.81 -0.86
N ASN A 53 -9.35 -16.81 -1.56
CA ASN A 53 -10.81 -16.91 -1.77
C ASN A 53 -11.51 -17.02 -0.41
N THR A 54 -11.78 -15.89 0.23
CA THR A 54 -12.68 -15.83 1.35
C THR A 54 -14.09 -15.92 0.78
N ASN A 55 -14.70 -17.10 0.91
CA ASN A 55 -16.15 -17.32 0.78
C ASN A 55 -16.97 -16.55 1.84
N HIS A 56 -16.49 -15.38 2.27
CA HIS A 56 -17.21 -14.43 3.11
C HIS A 56 -17.16 -13.09 2.41
N VAL A 57 -18.00 -13.01 1.39
CA VAL A 57 -18.51 -11.77 0.84
C VAL A 57 -19.25 -11.05 1.95
N TRP A 58 -18.69 -9.95 2.45
CA TRP A 58 -19.41 -8.99 3.28
C TRP A 58 -20.08 -8.00 2.31
N PHE A 59 -21.31 -8.29 1.91
CA PHE A 59 -22.28 -7.27 1.50
C PHE A 59 -23.06 -6.82 2.74
#